data_AF-A0A8T4YPM9-F1
#
_entry.id   AF-A0A8T4YPM9-F1
#
_cell.length_a   1.000
_cell.length_b   1.000
_cell.length_c   1.000
_cell.angle_alpha   90.00
_cell.angle_beta   90.00
_cell.angle_gamma   90.00
#
_symmetry.space_group_name_H-M   'P 1'
#
loop_
_entity.id
_entity.type
_entity.pdbx_description
1 polymer ?
#
loop_
_entity_poly.entity_id
_entity_poly.type
_entity_poly.pdbx_seq_one_letter_code
_entity_poly.pdbx_strand_id
1 'polypeptide(L)' 'MSLEEYAKEKLWPILVETVHAMVMYHHHKAYTRDVVLHENPNITPSELASRLGIPLGEALVILYELKNERKSA' A
#
# COMPACT_ATOMS: atom_id res chain seq x y z
N MET A 1 12.58 -7.32 0.28
CA MET A 1 12.59 -6.14 -0.61
C MET A 1 11.95 -4.97 0.08
N SER A 2 12.52 -3.79 -0.09
CA SER A 2 11.91 -2.50 0.20
C SER A 2 10.83 -2.17 -0.84
N LEU A 3 9.94 -1.23 -0.51
CA LEU A 3 8.91 -0.74 -1.44
C LEU A 3 9.54 -0.12 -2.70
N GLU A 4 10.67 0.57 -2.53
CA GLU A 4 11.43 1.16 -3.63
C GLU A 4 12.05 0.12 -4.58
N GLU A 5 12.38 -1.09 -4.10
CA GLU A 5 12.84 -2.18 -4.95
C GLU A 5 11.68 -2.77 -5.77
N TYR A 6 10.52 -3.01 -5.13
CA TYR A 6 9.32 -3.45 -5.84
C TYR A 6 8.89 -2.48 -6.94
N ALA A 7 8.97 -1.17 -6.68
CA ALA A 7 8.60 -0.14 -7.66
C ALA A 7 9.47 -0.11 -8.93
N LYS A 8 10.66 -0.73 -8.90
CA LYS A 8 11.56 -0.85 -10.05
C LYS A 8 11.30 -2.10 -10.89
N GLU A 9 10.49 -3.04 -10.39
CA GLU A 9 10.18 -4.28 -11.10
C GLU A 9 9.27 -4.02 -12.30
N LYS A 10 9.48 -4.79 -13.39
CA LYS A 10 8.73 -4.60 -14.65
C LYS A 10 7.22 -4.78 -14.51
N LEU A 11 6.79 -5.60 -13.54
CA LEU A 11 5.38 -5.89 -13.29
C LEU A 11 4.71 -4.88 -12.36
N TRP A 12 5.47 -3.95 -11.77
CA TRP A 12 4.93 -2.97 -10.84
C TRP A 12 3.79 -2.13 -11.42
N PRO A 13 3.87 -1.58 -12.65
CA PRO A 13 2.76 -0.81 -13.22
C PRO A 13 1.48 -1.63 -13.39
N ILE A 14 1.61 -2.92 -13.70
CA ILE A 14 0.47 -3.84 -13.85
C ILE A 14 -0.17 -4.10 -12.48
N LEU A 15 0.65 -4.29 -11.44
CA LEU A 15 0.15 -4.43 -10.08
C LEU A 15 -0.62 -3.18 -9.63
N VAL A 16 -0.07 -1.98 -9.88
CA VAL A 16 -0.72 -0.71 -9.53
C VAL A 16 -2.05 -0.57 -10.25
N GLU A 17 -2.08 -0.79 -11.57
CA GLU A 17 -3.32 -0.76 -12.36
C GLU A 17 -4.37 -1.73 -11.81
N THR A 18 -3.98 -2.98 -11.55
CA THR A 18 -4.87 -4.01 -11.00
C THR A 18 -5.42 -3.62 -9.63
N VAL A 19 -4.59 -3.03 -8.75
CA VAL A 19 -5.01 -2.61 -7.41
C VAL A 19 -5.94 -1.40 -7.48
N HIS A 20 -5.67 -0.42 -8.36
CA HIS A 20 -6.53 0.75 -8.55
C HIS A 20 -7.91 0.40 -9.10
N ALA A 21 -8.03 -0.71 -9.84
CA ALA A 21 -9.30 -1.23 -10.31
C ALA A 21 -10.16 -1.87 -9.19
N MET A 22 -9.61 -2.14 -8.01
CA MET A 22 -10.36 -2.74 -6.90
C MET A 22 -11.31 -1.72 -6.26
N VAL A 23 -12.59 -2.10 -6.14
CA VAL A 23 -13.66 -1.25 -5.60
C VAL A 23 -13.30 -0.68 -4.22
N MET A 24 -12.70 -1.49 -3.36
CA MET A 24 -12.38 -1.10 -1.97
C MET A 24 -11.04 -0.39 -1.80
N TYR A 25 -10.23 -0.25 -2.85
CA TYR A 25 -8.87 0.29 -2.77
C TYR A 25 -8.80 1.64 -2.05
N HIS A 26 -9.63 2.59 -2.46
CA HIS A 26 -9.66 3.94 -1.90
C HIS A 26 -10.00 3.94 -0.40
N HIS A 27 -10.90 3.05 0.02
CA HIS A 27 -11.29 2.91 1.42
C HIS A 27 -10.18 2.28 2.26
N HIS A 28 -9.54 1.21 1.76
CA HIS A 28 -8.40 0.59 2.44
C HIS A 28 -7.22 1.55 2.57
N LYS A 29 -6.92 2.33 1.52
CA LYS A 29 -5.87 3.35 1.55
C LYS A 29 -6.16 4.44 2.57
N ALA A 30 -7.39 4.99 2.58
CA ALA A 30 -7.79 6.01 3.54
C ALA A 30 -7.72 5.50 4.99
N TYR A 31 -8.28 4.31 5.26
CA TYR A 31 -8.21 3.70 6.58
C TYR A 31 -6.75 3.42 7.01
N THR A 32 -5.91 2.99 6.09
CA THR A 32 -4.49 2.78 6.36
C THR A 32 -3.79 4.08 6.75
N ARG A 33 -4.05 5.17 6.03
CA ARG A 33 -3.51 6.51 6.31
C ARG A 33 -3.97 7.05 7.66
N ASP A 34 -5.28 7.02 7.90
CA ASP A 34 -5.93 7.77 8.98
C ASP A 34 -5.91 7.02 10.32
N VAL A 35 -5.84 5.68 10.28
CA VAL A 35 -5.91 4.83 11.47
C VAL A 35 -4.65 3.98 11.61
N VAL A 36 -4.37 3.11 10.63
CA VAL A 36 -3.33 2.07 10.80
C VAL A 36 -1.94 2.67 10.97
N LEU A 37 -1.55 3.64 10.14
CA LEU A 37 -0.24 4.29 10.22
C LEU A 37 -0.11 5.24 11.41
N HIS A 38 -1.22 5.69 11.98
CA HIS A 38 -1.20 6.46 13.22
C HIS A 38 -0.90 5.55 14.42
N GLU A 39 -1.49 4.36 14.45
CA GLU A 39 -1.25 3.35 15.50
C GLU A 39 0.11 2.64 15.36
N ASN A 40 0.49 2.27 14.13
CA ASN A 40 1.76 1.62 13.83
C ASN A 40 2.40 2.21 12.56
N PRO A 41 3.27 3.24 12.72
CA PRO A 41 3.93 3.90 11.59
C PRO A 41 4.88 3.00 10.78
N ASN A 42 5.32 1.88 11.34
CA ASN A 42 6.32 0.98 10.77
C ASN A 42 5.73 -0.35 10.27
N ILE A 43 4.40 -0.43 10.14
CA ILE A 43 3.72 -1.65 9.68
C ILE A 43 4.28 -2.10 8.32
N THR A 44 4.55 -3.40 8.20
CA THR A 44 5.00 -4.01 6.95
C THR A 44 3.83 -4.32 6.02
N PRO A 45 4.06 -4.48 4.70
CA PRO A 45 3.01 -4.89 3.77
C PRO A 45 2.33 -6.20 4.15
N SER A 46 3.07 -7.20 4.63
CA SER A 46 2.53 -8.48 5.06
C SER A 46 1.61 -8.35 6.27
N GLU A 47 2.02 -7.56 7.27
CA GLU A 47 1.18 -7.30 8.45
C GLU A 47 -0.09 -6.53 8.09
N LEU A 48 0.02 -5.52 7.21
CA LEU A 48 -1.14 -4.78 6.72
C LEU A 48 -2.11 -5.70 5.97
N ALA A 49 -1.59 -6.57 5.10
CA ALA A 49 -2.38 -7.55 4.36
C ALA A 49 -3.15 -8.48 5.31
N SER A 50 -2.48 -9.03 6.32
CA SER A 50 -3.13 -9.87 7.34
C SER A 50 -4.13 -9.10 8.19
N ARG A 51 -3.83 -7.86 8.57
CA ARG A 51 -4.70 -7.01 9.40
C ARG A 51 -6.01 -6.64 8.70
N LEU A 52 -5.95 -6.29 7.42
CA LEU A 52 -7.11 -5.83 6.65
C LEU A 52 -7.81 -6.94 5.86
N GLY A 53 -7.23 -8.14 5.80
CA GLY A 53 -7.76 -9.24 4.98
C GLY A 53 -7.68 -8.95 3.48
N ILE A 54 -6.63 -8.25 3.05
CA ILE A 54 -6.40 -7.84 1.66
C ILE A 54 -5.21 -8.58 1.02
N PRO A 55 -5.11 -8.65 -0.31
CA PRO A 55 -3.93 -9.21 -0.97
C PRO A 55 -2.65 -8.44 -0.63
N LEU A 56 -1.52 -9.15 -0.57
CA LEU A 56 -0.20 -8.54 -0.36
C LEU A 56 0.10 -7.44 -1.40
N GLY A 57 -0.31 -7.65 -2.65
CA GLY A 57 -0.17 -6.68 -3.73
C GLY A 57 -0.88 -5.35 -3.44
N GLU A 58 -2.09 -5.40 -2.89
CA GLU A 58 -2.84 -4.22 -2.49
C GLU A 58 -2.13 -3.48 -1.35
N ALA A 59 -1.68 -4.22 -0.33
CA ALA A 59 -0.92 -3.64 0.79
C ALA A 59 0.39 -2.97 0.34
N LEU A 60 1.11 -3.56 -0.62
CA LEU A 60 2.33 -2.99 -1.19
C LEU A 60 2.06 -1.63 -1.86
N VAL A 61 1.02 -1.56 -2.71
CA VAL A 61 0.66 -0.32 -3.43
C VAL A 61 0.21 0.76 -2.46
N ILE A 62 -0.66 0.43 -1.49
CA ILE A 62 -1.13 1.37 -0.47
C ILE A 62 0.05 2.01 0.28
N LEU A 63 0.95 1.20 0.83
CA LEU A 63 2.06 1.71 1.64
C LEU A 63 3.07 2.49 0.79
N TYR A 64 3.31 2.07 -0.46
CA TYR A 64 4.18 2.79 -1.38
C TYR A 64 3.64 4.19 -1.69
N GLU A 65 2.35 4.30 -2.04
CA GLU A 65 1.74 5.59 -2.37
C GLU A 65 1.68 6.53 -1.18
N LEU A 66 1.26 6.04 -0.01
CA LEU A 66 1.23 6.86 1.21
C LEU A 66 2.62 7.36 1.63
N LYS A 67 3.66 6.54 1.42
CA LYS A 67 5.06 6.97 1.65
C LYS A 67 5.47 8.08 0.70
N ASN A 68 5.04 8.05 -0.56
CA ASN A 68 5.40 9.06 -1.56
C ASN A 68 4.57 10.35 -1.44
N GLU A 69 3.32 10.25 -1.00
CA GLU A 69 2.48 11.42 -0.66
C GLU A 69 3.12 12.23 0.47
N ARG A 70 3.62 11.56 1.52
CA ARG A 70 4.34 12.21 2.64
C ARG A 70 5.64 12.89 2.23
N LYS A 71 6.32 12.44 1.18
CA LYS A 71 7.56 13.06 0.67
C LYS A 71 7.28 14.31 -0.17
N SER A 72 6.06 14.42 -0.71
CA SER A 72 5.64 15.51 -1.60
C SER A 72 4.92 16.64 -0.85
N ALA A 73 4.65 16.47 0.44
CA ALA A 73 4.03 17.44 1.35
C ALA A 73 5.11 18.14 2.21
#